data_AF-Q6WPL3-F1
#
_entry.id   AF-Q6WPL3-F1
#
_cell.length_a   1.000
_cell.length_b   1.000
_cell.length_c   1.000
_cell.angle_alpha   90.00
_cell.angle_beta   90.00
_cell.angle_gamma   90.00
#
_symmetry.space_group_name_H-M   'P 1'
#
loop_
_entity.id
_entity.type
_entity.pdbx_description
1 polymer ?
#
loop_
_entity_poly.entity_id
_entity_poly.type
_entity_poly.pdbx_seq_one_letter_code
_entity_poly.pdbx_strand_id
1 'polypeptide(L)'
;MDWRYVETLCLRLYEHNGVELQTAFWYTIARMHTTGLSGLNEGLALIAALTRHHWSVMWPLNTHSRLEIITGLFNRLQKTLRAMPPDDRDNLPQLYQTETFLKALSDILARHELKQSSKVALPEAMVKGYITRQENQPVQGEVSSPVTLPAQALRSDAPDVQEYQTLPHSRLVYVVSETKAEPPPSLQKSPPTFLKPFVAGVCAALLAVSVAIPGWQFLTQPSPEEQHFTWGEWL
;
A
#
# COMPACT_ATOMS: atom_id res chain seq x y z
N MET A 1 13.64 -13.94 2.54
CA MET A 1 13.78 -12.73 1.70
C MET A 1 14.27 -11.60 2.59
N ASP A 2 15.27 -10.85 2.14
CA ASP A 2 15.77 -9.68 2.86
C ASP A 2 14.97 -8.43 2.47
N TRP A 3 14.04 -8.02 3.32
CA TRP A 3 13.16 -6.89 3.06
C TRP A 3 13.86 -5.54 3.15
N ARG A 4 14.90 -5.40 3.99
CA ARG A 4 15.69 -4.16 4.08
C ARG A 4 16.50 -3.94 2.81
N TYR A 5 17.02 -5.00 2.22
CA TYR A 5 17.68 -4.92 0.93
C TYR A 5 16.72 -4.49 -0.19
N VAL A 6 15.50 -5.04 -0.23
CA VAL A 6 14.46 -4.63 -1.19
C VAL A 6 14.10 -3.16 -1.02
N GLU A 7 13.90 -2.69 0.21
CA GLU A 7 13.64 -1.28 0.52
C GLU A 7 14.76 -0.38 -0.03
N THR A 8 16.03 -0.72 0.27
CA THR A 8 17.21 0.03 -0.18
C THR A 8 17.30 0.07 -1.71
N LEU A 9 16.95 -1.02 -2.39
CA LEU A 9 16.92 -1.05 -3.85
C LEU A 9 15.81 -0.17 -4.42
N CYS A 10 14.62 -0.18 -3.82
CA CYS A 10 13.50 0.66 -4.24
C CYS A 10 13.86 2.15 -4.11
N LEU A 11 14.45 2.54 -2.97
CA LEU A 11 14.88 3.92 -2.74
C LEU A 11 15.93 4.37 -3.76
N ARG A 12 16.95 3.55 -4.04
CA ARG A 12 17.94 3.84 -5.09
C ARG A 12 17.30 3.96 -6.48
N LEU A 13 16.31 3.13 -6.80
CA LEU A 13 15.58 3.25 -8.06
C LEU A 13 14.81 4.57 -8.17
N TYR A 14 14.25 5.07 -7.06
CA TYR A 14 13.60 6.39 -7.05
C TYR A 14 14.57 7.53 -7.28
N GLU A 15 15.75 7.48 -6.66
CA GLU A 15 16.77 8.53 -6.81
C GLU A 15 17.22 8.67 -8.26
N HIS A 16 17.35 7.56 -8.98
CA HIS A 16 17.82 7.57 -10.37
C HIS A 16 16.73 7.78 -11.41
N ASN A 17 15.53 7.21 -11.21
CA ASN A 17 14.48 7.14 -12.25
C ASN A 17 13.22 7.95 -11.90
N GLY A 18 13.12 8.45 -10.67
CA GLY A 18 11.86 8.94 -10.12
C GLY A 18 10.96 7.81 -9.63
N VAL A 19 9.82 8.18 -9.05
CA VAL A 19 8.90 7.23 -8.43
C VAL A 19 7.94 6.66 -9.48
N GLU A 20 7.98 5.34 -9.64
CA GLU A 20 7.06 4.57 -10.49
C GLU A 20 6.24 3.56 -9.69
N LEU A 21 5.11 3.11 -10.26
CA LEU A 21 4.09 2.36 -9.53
C LEU A 21 4.56 0.99 -9.04
N GLN A 22 5.31 0.26 -9.86
CA GLN A 22 5.76 -1.09 -9.51
C GLN A 22 6.80 -1.05 -8.38
N THR A 23 7.76 -0.13 -8.46
CA THR A 23 8.71 0.11 -7.38
C THR A 23 8.02 0.65 -6.12
N ALA A 24 7.02 1.54 -6.23
CA ALA A 24 6.15 1.98 -5.12
C ALA A 24 5.43 0.82 -4.43
N PHE A 25 4.93 -0.14 -5.21
CA PHE A 25 4.35 -1.36 -4.67
C PHE A 25 5.37 -2.18 -3.87
N TRP A 26 6.56 -2.46 -4.42
CA TRP A 26 7.58 -3.24 -3.71
C TRP A 26 8.11 -2.54 -2.46
N TYR A 27 8.29 -1.22 -2.53
CA TYR A 27 8.63 -0.39 -1.39
C TYR A 27 7.58 -0.49 -0.29
N THR A 28 6.30 -0.39 -0.63
CA THR A 28 5.19 -0.51 0.35
C THR A 28 5.22 -1.86 1.08
N ILE A 29 5.42 -2.95 0.34
CA ILE A 29 5.51 -4.28 0.94
C ILE A 29 6.77 -4.42 1.81
N ALA A 30 7.92 -3.94 1.34
CA ALA A 30 9.16 -3.96 2.10
C ALA A 30 9.04 -3.16 3.40
N ARG A 31 8.50 -1.93 3.33
CA ARG A 31 8.26 -1.05 4.48
C ARG A 31 7.28 -1.65 5.49
N MET A 32 6.24 -2.32 5.01
CA MET A 32 5.35 -3.07 5.90
C MET A 32 6.10 -4.18 6.66
N HIS A 33 7.00 -4.89 6.00
CA HIS A 33 7.80 -5.93 6.65
C HIS A 33 8.89 -5.38 7.59
N THR A 34 9.42 -4.20 7.34
CA THR A 34 10.51 -3.62 8.15
C THR A 34 10.01 -2.75 9.32
N THR A 35 8.88 -2.08 9.15
CA THR A 35 8.35 -1.08 10.10
C THR A 35 6.86 -1.25 10.44
N GLY A 36 6.24 -2.34 9.99
CA GLY A 36 4.84 -2.65 10.27
C GLY A 36 3.87 -1.65 9.65
N LEU A 37 2.76 -1.38 10.37
CA LEU A 37 1.69 -0.52 9.90
C LEU A 37 2.14 0.91 9.55
N SER A 38 3.14 1.44 10.25
CA SER A 38 3.71 2.76 9.94
C SER A 38 4.29 2.81 8.52
N GLY A 39 5.13 1.82 8.16
CA GLY A 39 5.70 1.69 6.82
C GLY A 39 4.66 1.40 5.74
N LEU A 40 3.62 0.63 6.06
CA LEU A 40 2.48 0.46 5.17
C LEU A 40 1.81 1.80 4.87
N ASN A 41 1.56 2.63 5.89
CA ASN A 41 0.91 3.92 5.72
C ASN A 41 1.74 4.87 4.86
N GLU A 42 3.07 4.89 5.04
CA GLU A 42 3.95 5.66 4.16
C GLU A 42 3.89 5.20 2.70
N GLY A 43 3.91 3.88 2.47
CA GLY A 43 3.78 3.32 1.12
C GLY A 43 2.41 3.60 0.49
N LEU A 44 1.32 3.45 1.25
CA LEU A 44 -0.03 3.79 0.78
C LEU A 44 -0.18 5.29 0.49
N ALA A 45 0.43 6.16 1.29
CA ALA A 45 0.46 7.60 1.04
C ALA A 45 1.17 7.90 -0.30
N LEU A 46 2.30 7.26 -0.55
CA LEU A 46 3.04 7.38 -1.81
C LEU A 46 2.20 6.92 -3.01
N ILE A 47 1.59 5.75 -2.92
CA ILE A 47 0.75 5.20 -4.00
C ILE A 47 -0.49 6.09 -4.22
N ALA A 48 -1.11 6.61 -3.16
CA ALA A 48 -2.22 7.55 -3.27
C ALA A 48 -1.80 8.85 -3.97
N ALA A 49 -0.63 9.40 -3.64
CA ALA A 49 -0.10 10.58 -4.31
C ALA A 49 0.19 10.34 -5.79
N LEU A 50 0.84 9.22 -6.13
CA LEU A 50 1.11 8.83 -7.51
C LEU A 50 -0.18 8.67 -8.32
N THR A 51 -1.15 7.93 -7.77
CA THR A 51 -2.42 7.67 -8.45
C THR A 51 -3.24 8.94 -8.59
N ARG A 52 -3.19 9.87 -7.63
CA ARG A 52 -3.95 11.13 -7.69
C ARG A 52 -3.33 12.14 -8.66
N HIS A 53 -2.03 12.33 -8.60
CA HIS A 53 -1.36 13.48 -9.25
C HIS A 53 -0.65 13.10 -10.55
N HIS A 54 -0.24 11.85 -10.68
CA HIS A 54 0.61 11.40 -11.78
C HIS A 54 -0.04 10.32 -12.63
N TRP A 55 -1.34 10.04 -12.47
CA TRP A 55 -2.02 8.95 -13.17
C TRP A 55 -1.71 8.88 -14.67
N SER A 56 -1.79 9.99 -15.40
CA SER A 56 -1.59 10.01 -16.86
C SER A 56 -0.15 9.72 -17.28
N VAL A 57 0.84 10.17 -16.51
CA VAL A 57 2.27 10.12 -16.85
C VAL A 57 3.04 9.01 -16.12
N MET A 58 2.44 8.40 -15.10
CA MET A 58 3.05 7.36 -14.28
C MET A 58 3.31 6.11 -15.09
N TRP A 59 4.48 5.51 -14.91
CA TRP A 59 4.79 4.19 -15.48
C TRP A 59 4.21 3.05 -14.61
N PRO A 60 3.65 1.97 -15.19
CA PRO A 60 3.49 1.70 -16.63
C PRO A 60 2.49 2.62 -17.31
N LEU A 61 2.68 2.94 -18.60
CA LEU A 61 1.72 3.80 -19.33
C LEU A 61 0.37 3.11 -19.58
N ASN A 62 0.34 1.78 -19.64
CA ASN A 62 -0.88 1.01 -19.85
C ASN A 62 -1.72 0.94 -18.57
N THR A 63 -2.97 1.42 -18.64
CA THR A 63 -3.97 1.35 -17.56
C THR A 63 -4.19 -0.07 -17.05
N HIS A 64 -4.22 -1.08 -17.92
CA HIS A 64 -4.39 -2.48 -17.51
C HIS A 64 -3.25 -2.93 -16.59
N SER A 65 -2.01 -2.64 -16.96
CA SER A 65 -0.84 -3.00 -16.14
C SER A 65 -0.82 -2.25 -14.81
N ARG A 66 -1.24 -0.98 -14.79
CA ARG A 66 -1.42 -0.23 -13.52
C ARG A 66 -2.44 -0.92 -12.62
N LEU A 67 -3.58 -1.32 -13.19
CA LEU A 67 -4.64 -2.01 -12.46
C LEU A 67 -4.16 -3.37 -11.92
N GLU A 68 -3.37 -4.13 -12.68
CA GLU A 68 -2.79 -5.40 -12.22
C GLU A 68 -1.86 -5.19 -11.02
N ILE A 69 -1.00 -4.16 -11.06
CA ILE A 69 -0.11 -3.82 -9.95
C ILE A 69 -0.92 -3.42 -8.72
N ILE A 70 -1.93 -2.56 -8.87
CA ILE A 70 -2.80 -2.10 -7.78
C ILE A 70 -3.59 -3.28 -7.18
N THR A 71 -4.13 -4.16 -8.02
CA THR A 71 -4.82 -5.37 -7.56
C THR A 71 -3.84 -6.30 -6.83
N GLY A 72 -2.61 -6.42 -7.33
CA GLY A 72 -1.52 -7.15 -6.69
C GLY A 72 -1.18 -6.59 -5.30
N LEU A 73 -1.14 -5.25 -5.16
CA LEU A 73 -0.98 -4.56 -3.87
C LEU A 73 -2.05 -4.98 -2.89
N PHE A 74 -3.32 -4.82 -3.27
CA PHE A 74 -4.43 -5.11 -2.36
C PHE A 74 -4.50 -6.59 -1.98
N ASN A 75 -4.17 -7.50 -2.89
CA ASN A 75 -4.09 -8.93 -2.56
C ASN A 75 -2.97 -9.24 -1.56
N ARG A 76 -1.80 -8.62 -1.70
CA ARG A 76 -0.69 -8.79 -0.74
C ARG A 76 -0.98 -8.12 0.59
N LEU A 77 -1.61 -6.95 0.56
CA LEU A 77 -2.05 -6.24 1.76
C LEU A 77 -3.02 -7.11 2.56
N GLN A 78 -4.02 -7.71 1.93
CA GLN A 78 -4.93 -8.64 2.61
C GLN A 78 -4.18 -9.80 3.26
N LYS A 79 -3.23 -10.44 2.56
CA LYS A 79 -2.43 -11.53 3.14
C LYS A 79 -1.65 -11.06 4.36
N THR A 80 -1.10 -9.86 4.30
CA THR A 80 -0.27 -9.30 5.37
C THR A 80 -1.11 -8.89 6.57
N LEU A 81 -2.27 -8.24 6.34
CA LEU A 81 -3.23 -7.90 7.40
C LEU A 81 -3.72 -9.15 8.12
N ARG A 82 -4.03 -10.25 7.41
CA ARG A 82 -4.43 -11.52 8.04
C ARG A 82 -3.35 -12.13 8.93
N ALA A 83 -2.08 -11.89 8.61
CA ALA A 83 -0.94 -12.41 9.35
C ALA A 83 -0.47 -11.48 10.48
N MET A 84 -1.14 -10.34 10.69
CA MET A 84 -0.82 -9.40 11.76
C MET A 84 -1.00 -10.06 13.13
N PRO A 85 -0.13 -9.77 14.11
CA PRO A 85 -0.30 -10.26 15.48
C PRO A 85 -1.65 -9.82 16.07
N PRO A 86 -2.14 -10.54 17.10
CA PRO A 86 -3.43 -10.25 17.75
C PRO A 86 -3.50 -8.81 18.28
N ASP A 87 -4.73 -8.30 18.38
CA ASP A 87 -5.08 -6.89 18.65
C ASP A 87 -4.22 -6.24 19.74
N ASP A 88 -3.31 -5.36 19.31
CA ASP A 88 -2.44 -4.53 20.14
C ASP A 88 -2.85 -3.05 19.99
N ARG A 89 -3.41 -2.48 21.06
CA ARG A 89 -4.07 -1.15 21.08
C ARG A 89 -3.16 -0.02 20.59
N ASP A 90 -1.85 -0.19 20.67
CA ASP A 90 -0.88 0.81 20.22
C ASP A 90 -0.89 0.99 18.69
N ASN A 91 -1.51 0.05 17.95
CA ASN A 91 -1.67 0.10 16.50
C ASN A 91 -2.93 0.85 16.03
N LEU A 92 -3.83 1.22 16.94
CA LEU A 92 -5.12 1.81 16.58
C LEU A 92 -4.98 3.10 15.75
N PRO A 93 -4.10 4.06 16.12
CA PRO A 93 -3.87 5.26 15.30
C PRO A 93 -3.40 4.94 13.87
N GLN A 94 -2.52 3.95 13.73
CA GLN A 94 -1.96 3.52 12.45
C GLN A 94 -3.02 2.83 11.60
N LEU A 95 -3.93 2.05 12.21
CA LEU A 95 -5.06 1.45 11.50
C LEU A 95 -6.03 2.50 10.96
N TYR A 96 -6.34 3.56 11.70
CA TYR A 96 -7.15 4.68 11.17
C TYR A 96 -6.47 5.40 10.01
N GLN A 97 -5.15 5.59 10.08
CA GLN A 97 -4.39 6.13 8.95
C GLN A 97 -4.46 5.20 7.73
N THR A 98 -4.29 3.89 7.93
CA THR A 98 -4.45 2.90 6.85
C THR A 98 -5.86 3.00 6.24
N GLU A 99 -6.90 3.07 7.06
CA GLU A 99 -8.29 3.21 6.60
C GLU A 99 -8.47 4.50 5.77
N THR A 100 -7.86 5.61 6.22
CA THR A 100 -7.89 6.90 5.52
C THR A 100 -7.23 6.80 4.15
N PHE A 101 -6.04 6.19 4.05
CA PHE A 101 -5.36 6.02 2.76
C PHE A 101 -6.08 5.05 1.83
N LEU A 102 -6.67 3.98 2.36
CA LEU A 102 -7.46 3.04 1.56
C LEU A 102 -8.71 3.72 0.99
N LYS A 103 -9.46 4.47 1.80
CA LYS A 103 -10.61 5.27 1.34
C LYS A 103 -10.19 6.27 0.26
N ALA A 104 -9.10 7.00 0.49
CA ALA A 104 -8.57 7.94 -0.49
C ALA A 104 -8.21 7.24 -1.82
N LEU A 105 -7.57 6.07 -1.77
CA LEU A 105 -7.29 5.26 -2.95
C LEU A 105 -8.57 4.77 -3.61
N SER A 106 -9.56 4.30 -2.86
CA SER A 106 -10.84 3.90 -3.42
C SER A 106 -11.53 5.04 -4.15
N ASP A 107 -11.49 6.26 -3.61
CA ASP A 107 -12.10 7.44 -4.25
C ASP A 107 -11.36 7.85 -5.51
N ILE A 108 -10.03 7.78 -5.51
CA ILE A 108 -9.22 8.03 -6.72
C ILE A 108 -9.53 6.96 -7.78
N LEU A 109 -9.56 5.69 -7.42
CA LEU A 109 -9.85 4.59 -8.34
C LEU A 109 -11.28 4.64 -8.88
N ALA A 110 -12.24 5.16 -8.10
CA ALA A 110 -13.59 5.41 -8.58
C ALA A 110 -13.61 6.46 -9.70
N ARG A 111 -12.85 7.55 -9.57
CA ARG A 111 -12.72 8.60 -10.61
C ARG A 111 -12.07 8.09 -11.90
N HIS A 112 -11.26 7.04 -11.80
CA HIS A 112 -10.68 6.36 -12.95
C HIS A 112 -11.54 5.20 -13.48
N GLU A 113 -12.73 4.98 -12.93
CA GLU A 113 -13.64 3.85 -13.28
C GLU A 113 -13.02 2.46 -12.99
N LEU A 114 -12.02 2.40 -12.12
CA LEU A 114 -11.27 1.18 -11.79
C LEU A 114 -11.65 0.55 -10.45
N LYS A 115 -12.52 1.21 -9.66
CA LYS A 115 -12.83 0.79 -8.28
C LYS A 115 -13.27 -0.68 -8.20
N GLN A 116 -14.22 -1.10 -9.03
CA GLN A 116 -14.74 -2.47 -9.01
C GLN A 116 -13.66 -3.51 -9.35
N SER A 117 -12.79 -3.19 -10.30
CA SER A 117 -11.73 -4.10 -10.75
C SER A 117 -10.54 -4.16 -9.80
N SER A 118 -10.31 -3.10 -9.02
CA SER A 118 -9.15 -2.99 -8.12
C SER A 118 -9.17 -3.93 -6.91
N LYS A 119 -10.36 -4.40 -6.49
CA LYS A 119 -10.56 -5.19 -5.25
C LYS A 119 -10.21 -4.44 -3.94
N VAL A 120 -10.24 -3.11 -3.94
CA VAL A 120 -9.95 -2.27 -2.76
C VAL A 120 -10.91 -2.48 -1.57
N ALA A 121 -12.15 -2.90 -1.84
CA ALA A 121 -13.21 -3.04 -0.83
C ALA A 121 -12.87 -4.05 0.28
N LEU A 122 -12.14 -5.12 -0.06
CA LEU A 122 -11.81 -6.17 0.92
C LEU A 122 -10.74 -5.71 1.94
N PRO A 123 -9.59 -5.12 1.54
CA PRO A 123 -8.69 -4.45 2.47
C PRO A 123 -9.38 -3.42 3.37
N GLU A 124 -10.27 -2.57 2.83
CA GLU A 124 -11.01 -1.58 3.60
C GLU A 124 -11.87 -2.22 4.69
N ALA A 125 -12.65 -3.24 4.32
CA ALA A 125 -13.49 -3.98 5.26
C ALA A 125 -12.66 -4.68 6.35
N MET A 126 -11.50 -5.24 5.98
CA MET A 126 -10.59 -5.86 6.93
C MET A 126 -10.08 -4.85 7.95
N VAL A 127 -9.54 -3.72 7.50
CA VAL A 127 -9.01 -2.66 8.38
C VAL A 127 -10.10 -2.13 9.30
N LYS A 128 -11.29 -1.85 8.77
CA LYS A 128 -12.44 -1.43 9.58
C LYS A 128 -12.80 -2.49 10.64
N GLY A 129 -12.75 -3.77 10.28
CA GLY A 129 -12.96 -4.87 11.22
C GLY A 129 -11.90 -4.94 12.32
N TYR A 130 -10.62 -4.67 12.02
CA TYR A 130 -9.57 -4.57 13.04
C TYR A 130 -9.81 -3.39 13.98
N ILE A 131 -10.14 -2.21 13.44
CA ILE A 131 -10.46 -1.02 14.24
C ILE A 131 -11.61 -1.34 15.21
N THR A 132 -12.74 -1.85 14.71
CA THR A 132 -13.90 -2.14 15.55
C THR A 132 -13.60 -3.21 16.61
N ARG A 133 -12.83 -4.26 16.29
CA ARG A 133 -12.44 -5.27 17.31
C ARG A 133 -11.59 -4.65 18.41
N GLN A 134 -10.63 -3.82 18.03
CA GLN A 134 -9.70 -3.21 18.95
C GLN A 134 -10.33 -2.11 19.82
N GLU A 135 -11.25 -1.32 19.27
CA GLU A 135 -12.07 -0.36 20.04
C GLU A 135 -12.91 -1.05 21.11
N ASN A 136 -13.44 -2.23 20.80
CA ASN A 136 -14.30 -3.01 21.70
C ASN A 136 -13.52 -3.95 22.63
N GLN A 137 -12.18 -3.94 22.61
CA GLN A 137 -11.38 -4.77 23.50
C GLN A 137 -11.45 -4.21 24.93
N PRO A 138 -11.83 -5.02 25.95
CA PRO A 138 -11.87 -4.57 27.32
C PRO A 138 -10.47 -4.11 27.75
N VAL A 139 -10.39 -2.94 28.38
CA VAL A 139 -9.13 -2.44 28.94
C VAL A 139 -8.68 -3.46 29.99
N GLN A 140 -7.54 -4.11 29.78
CA GLN A 140 -6.97 -4.99 30.80
C GLN A 140 -6.74 -4.14 32.06
N GLY A 141 -7.59 -4.35 33.07
CA GLY A 141 -7.73 -3.50 34.24
C GLY A 141 -9.05 -3.74 34.99
N GLU A 142 -10.12 -4.10 34.29
CA GLU A 142 -11.28 -4.71 34.94
C GLU A 142 -11.05 -6.21 35.09
N VAL A 143 -10.38 -6.57 36.19
CA VAL A 143 -10.60 -7.89 36.79
C VAL A 143 -12.09 -7.96 37.10
N SER A 144 -12.86 -8.46 36.14
CA SER A 144 -14.18 -9.00 36.44
C SER A 144 -13.93 -10.20 37.33
N SER A 145 -13.84 -9.95 38.64
CA SER A 145 -14.00 -11.00 39.63
C SER A 145 -15.28 -11.73 39.24
N PRO A 146 -15.25 -13.06 39.06
CA PRO A 146 -16.49 -13.79 38.87
C PRO A 146 -17.29 -13.56 40.14
N VAL A 147 -18.33 -12.72 40.06
CA VAL A 147 -19.38 -12.64 41.06
C VAL A 147 -20.08 -13.99 40.95
N THR A 148 -19.54 -14.99 41.65
CA THR A 148 -20.25 -16.22 41.96
C THR A 148 -21.41 -15.79 42.86
N LEU A 149 -22.57 -15.51 42.26
CA LEU A 149 -23.81 -15.34 42.99
C LEU A 149 -24.05 -16.62 43.80
N PRO A 150 -24.04 -16.60 45.15
CA PRO A 150 -24.50 -17.73 45.92
C PRO A 150 -26.00 -17.88 45.66
N ALA A 151 -26.42 -19.04 45.18
CA ALA A 151 -27.82 -19.39 44.94
C ALA A 151 -28.60 -19.58 46.26
N GLN A 152 -28.63 -18.57 47.14
CA GLN A 152 -29.28 -18.67 48.45
C GLN A 152 -30.23 -17.51 48.78
N ALA A 153 -30.55 -16.62 47.85
CA ALA A 153 -31.56 -15.57 48.07
C ALA A 153 -32.98 -15.97 47.60
N LEU A 154 -33.30 -17.26 47.57
CA LEU A 154 -34.68 -17.75 47.37
C LEU A 154 -35.34 -18.03 48.72
N ARG A 155 -35.60 -16.99 49.51
CA ARG A 155 -36.61 -17.02 50.58
C ARG A 155 -37.33 -15.69 50.69
N SER A 156 -38.62 -15.72 50.33
CA SER A 156 -39.62 -14.74 50.73
C SER A 156 -39.68 -14.62 52.26
N ASP A 157 -39.72 -13.40 52.79
CA ASP A 157 -40.93 -12.93 53.47
C ASP A 157 -40.93 -11.41 53.75
N ALA A 158 -42.11 -10.83 53.50
CA ALA A 158 -42.71 -9.60 54.05
C ALA A 158 -42.13 -8.19 53.73
N PRO A 159 -43.03 -7.17 53.69
CA PRO A 159 -42.82 -5.90 53.00
C PRO A 159 -42.37 -4.80 53.96
N ASP A 160 -41.48 -3.91 53.49
CA ASP A 160 -41.47 -2.57 54.06
C ASP A 160 -41.10 -1.52 53.01
N VAL A 161 -41.79 -0.40 53.17
CA VAL A 161 -41.80 0.79 52.33
C VAL A 161 -40.52 1.57 52.61
N GLN A 162 -39.68 1.86 51.60
CA GLN A 162 -39.00 3.15 51.56
C GLN A 162 -38.30 3.48 50.23
N GLU A 163 -38.86 4.54 49.63
CA GLU A 163 -38.18 5.63 48.92
C GLU A 163 -37.20 5.30 47.79
N TYR A 164 -37.72 5.55 46.58
CA TYR A 164 -36.97 6.09 45.46
C TYR A 164 -35.98 7.17 45.91
N GLN A 165 -34.69 6.91 45.74
CA GLN A 165 -33.72 7.97 45.55
C GLN A 165 -32.93 7.73 44.26
N THR A 166 -33.57 8.13 43.16
CA THR A 166 -32.86 8.49 41.93
C THR A 166 -32.06 9.75 42.21
N LEU A 167 -30.73 9.64 42.27
CA LEU A 167 -29.83 10.77 42.09
C LEU A 167 -28.92 10.55 40.88
N PRO A 168 -28.70 11.61 40.07
CA PRO A 168 -28.42 11.50 38.65
C PRO A 168 -26.95 11.75 38.33
N HIS A 169 -26.58 11.35 37.12
CA HIS A 169 -25.36 11.75 36.45
C HIS A 169 -25.14 13.28 36.45
N SER A 170 -23.94 13.70 36.86
CA SER A 170 -23.31 14.99 36.52
C SER A 170 -21.93 15.01 37.20
N ARG A 171 -20.83 15.52 36.66
CA ARG A 171 -20.51 16.28 35.45
C ARG A 171 -19.05 16.66 35.68
N LEU A 172 -18.09 16.05 34.98
CA LEU A 172 -16.70 16.50 35.06
C LEU A 172 -16.45 17.53 33.97
N VAL A 173 -16.11 18.73 34.44
CA VAL A 173 -16.02 19.98 33.71
C VAL A 173 -14.66 20.11 33.03
N TYR A 174 -14.74 20.50 31.77
CA TYR A 174 -13.80 21.23 30.92
C TYR A 174 -12.52 21.78 31.58
N VAL A 175 -11.36 21.39 31.04
CA VAL A 175 -10.18 22.26 31.00
C VAL A 175 -9.73 22.35 29.55
N VAL A 176 -10.03 23.49 28.94
CA VAL A 176 -9.38 23.97 27.73
C VAL A 176 -7.96 24.38 28.07
N SER A 177 -7.02 23.98 27.23
CA SER A 177 -5.78 24.73 27.02
C SER A 177 -5.63 24.94 25.53
N GLU A 178 -6.16 26.08 25.08
CA GLU A 178 -5.68 26.74 23.88
C GLU A 178 -4.27 27.25 24.16
N THR A 179 -3.30 26.88 23.34
CA THR A 179 -2.14 27.73 23.08
C THR A 179 -1.66 27.51 21.66
N LYS A 180 -2.05 28.49 20.83
CA LYS A 180 -1.25 29.18 19.82
C LYS A 180 -0.77 28.42 18.58
N ALA A 181 -1.45 28.72 17.49
CA ALA A 181 -0.94 28.67 16.13
C ALA A 181 0.14 29.77 15.89
N GLU A 182 1.18 29.43 15.14
CA GLU A 182 1.94 30.36 14.27
C GLU A 182 2.34 29.64 12.96
N PRO A 183 2.48 30.37 11.83
CA PRO A 183 2.41 29.86 10.45
C PRO A 183 3.78 29.46 9.86
N PRO A 184 3.81 28.88 8.64
CA PRO A 184 4.96 28.15 8.11
C PRO A 184 6.01 29.06 7.42
N PRO A 185 7.30 28.69 7.41
CA PRO A 185 8.24 29.25 6.47
C PRO A 185 8.00 28.66 5.07
N SER A 186 7.60 29.53 4.15
CA SER A 186 7.61 29.32 2.71
C SER A 186 9.03 29.00 2.22
N LEU A 187 9.22 27.85 1.57
CA LEU A 187 10.42 27.57 0.77
C LEU A 187 10.02 27.19 -0.66
N GLN A 188 10.32 28.14 -1.53
CA GLN A 188 10.44 28.12 -3.00
C GLN A 188 10.34 26.76 -3.70
N LYS A 189 9.34 26.66 -4.59
CA LYS A 189 9.39 25.79 -5.77
C LYS A 189 10.48 26.29 -6.72
N SER A 190 11.55 25.52 -6.88
CA SER A 190 12.41 25.61 -8.06
C SER A 190 11.89 24.68 -9.16
N PRO A 191 11.89 25.10 -10.44
CA PRO A 191 11.47 24.25 -11.55
C PRO A 191 12.57 23.25 -11.93
N PRO A 192 12.27 21.96 -12.19
CA PRO A 192 13.27 21.04 -12.68
C PRO A 192 13.51 21.28 -14.19
N THR A 193 14.62 21.95 -14.51
CA THR A 193 15.21 21.93 -15.85
C THR A 193 16.12 20.70 -15.94
N PHE A 194 15.65 19.57 -16.47
CA PHE A 194 16.56 18.47 -16.81
C PHE A 194 15.96 17.49 -17.85
N LEU A 195 15.68 18.00 -19.06
CA LEU A 195 15.27 17.21 -20.23
C LEU A 195 16.40 17.12 -21.28
N LYS A 196 17.65 16.87 -20.87
CA LYS A 196 18.79 16.83 -21.81
C LYS A 196 19.84 15.69 -21.65
N PRO A 197 19.56 14.51 -21.07
CA PRO A 197 20.44 13.37 -21.32
C PRO A 197 19.82 12.17 -22.06
N PHE A 198 18.61 12.27 -22.62
CA PHE A 198 17.98 11.11 -23.29
C PHE A 198 18.29 10.97 -24.81
N VAL A 199 18.74 12.04 -25.49
CA VAL A 199 18.95 11.99 -26.95
C VAL A 199 20.31 11.38 -27.33
N ALA A 200 21.29 11.37 -26.43
CA ALA A 200 22.64 10.86 -26.72
C ALA A 200 22.73 9.33 -26.75
N GLY A 201 21.85 8.61 -26.04
CA GLY A 201 21.92 7.14 -25.95
C GLY A 201 21.32 6.39 -27.16
N VAL A 202 20.31 6.98 -27.81
CA VAL A 202 19.58 6.33 -28.93
C VAL A 202 20.46 6.23 -30.18
N CYS A 203 21.37 7.17 -30.42
CA CYS A 203 22.29 7.13 -31.55
C CYS A 203 23.36 6.03 -31.44
N ALA A 204 23.78 5.65 -30.22
CA ALA A 204 24.77 4.61 -30.03
C ALA A 204 24.21 3.20 -30.25
N ALA A 205 22.94 2.96 -29.90
CA ALA A 205 22.30 1.65 -30.08
C ALA A 205 22.03 1.31 -31.56
N LEU A 206 21.72 2.31 -32.40
CA LEU A 206 21.47 2.09 -33.83
C LEU A 206 22.72 1.70 -34.63
N LEU A 207 23.92 2.07 -34.16
CA LEU A 207 25.18 1.65 -34.80
C LEU A 207 25.63 0.23 -34.40
N ALA A 208 25.22 -0.27 -33.23
CA ALA A 208 25.57 -1.63 -32.80
C ALA A 208 24.72 -2.70 -33.54
N VAL A 209 23.47 -2.38 -33.89
CA VAL A 209 22.57 -3.31 -34.61
C VAL A 209 22.92 -3.43 -36.10
N SER A 210 23.47 -2.38 -36.73
CA SER A 210 23.80 -2.41 -38.17
C SER A 210 25.01 -3.27 -38.53
N VAL A 211 25.87 -3.63 -37.56
CA VAL A 211 27.07 -4.47 -37.80
C VAL A 211 26.83 -5.95 -37.47
N ALA A 212 25.91 -6.27 -36.56
CA ALA A 212 25.65 -7.66 -36.15
C ALA A 212 24.86 -8.48 -37.18
N ILE A 213 23.97 -7.84 -37.95
CA ILE A 213 23.11 -8.51 -38.94
C ILE A 213 23.90 -9.01 -40.18
N PRO A 214 24.81 -8.24 -40.81
CA PRO A 214 25.59 -8.75 -41.94
C PRO A 214 26.61 -9.83 -41.53
N GLY A 215 27.17 -9.75 -40.32
CA GLY A 215 28.13 -10.75 -39.82
C GLY A 215 27.51 -12.14 -39.67
N TRP A 216 26.24 -12.23 -39.26
CA TRP A 216 25.53 -13.50 -39.15
C TRP A 216 25.19 -14.08 -40.52
N GLN A 217 24.78 -13.24 -41.48
CA GLN A 217 24.45 -13.71 -42.83
C GLN A 217 25.68 -14.22 -43.59
N PHE A 218 26.87 -13.67 -43.35
CA PHE A 218 28.11 -14.15 -43.97
C PHE A 218 28.54 -15.53 -43.43
N LEU A 219 28.30 -15.81 -42.15
CA LEU A 219 28.66 -17.09 -41.54
C LEU A 219 27.68 -18.23 -41.89
N THR A 220 26.46 -17.91 -42.32
CA THR A 220 25.45 -18.90 -42.70
C THR A 220 25.26 -19.04 -44.21
N GLN A 221 26.13 -18.44 -45.04
CA GLN A 221 26.09 -18.72 -46.48
C GLN A 221 26.60 -20.16 -46.71
N PRO A 222 25.79 -21.03 -47.33
CA PRO A 222 26.23 -22.37 -47.69
C PRO A 222 27.36 -22.28 -48.72
N SER A 223 28.36 -23.14 -48.60
CA SER A 223 29.50 -23.15 -49.50
C SER A 223 29.07 -23.49 -50.93
N PRO A 224 29.77 -23.01 -51.98
CA PRO A 224 29.41 -23.27 -53.37
C PRO A 224 29.28 -24.75 -53.75
N GLU A 225 29.88 -25.65 -52.96
CA GLU A 225 29.84 -27.10 -53.19
C GLU A 225 28.50 -27.73 -52.79
N GLU A 226 27.75 -27.14 -51.85
CA GLU A 226 26.42 -27.63 -51.46
C GLU A 226 25.34 -27.26 -52.49
N GLN A 227 25.55 -26.22 -53.30
CA GLN A 227 24.60 -25.82 -54.35
C GLN A 227 24.67 -26.70 -55.60
N HIS A 228 25.81 -27.37 -55.86
CA HIS A 228 25.94 -28.26 -57.01
C HIS A 228 25.31 -29.65 -56.77
N PHE A 229 25.20 -30.08 -55.52
CA PHE A 229 24.64 -31.40 -55.20
C PHE A 229 23.11 -31.46 -55.34
N THR A 230 22.42 -30.32 -55.20
CA THR A 230 20.95 -30.28 -55.24
C THR A 230 20.36 -30.23 -56.65
N TRP A 231 21.17 -30.00 -57.68
CA TRP A 231 20.71 -29.92 -59.08
C TRP A 231 21.09 -31.13 -59.94
N GLY A 232 21.91 -32.07 -59.42
CA GLY A 232 22.38 -33.24 -60.16
C GLY A 232 21.49 -34.49 -60.09
N GLU A 233 20.49 -34.53 -59.20
CA GLU A 233 19.66 -35.74 -58.98
C GLU A 233 18.36 -35.79 -59.81
N TRP A 234 18.13 -34.84 -60.73
CA TRP A 234 16.91 -34.78 -61.55
C TRP A 234 17.14 -34.55 -63.07
N LEU A 235 18.29 -34.93 -63.61
CA LEU A 235 18.54 -35.04 -65.06
C LEU A 235 19.24 -36.37 -65.38
#